data_AF-A0A2J5PGR8-F1
#
_entry.id   AF-A0A2J5PGR8-F1
#
_cell.length_a   1.000
_cell.length_b   1.000
_cell.length_c   1.000
_cell.angle_alpha   90.00
_cell.angle_beta   90.00
_cell.angle_gamma   90.00
#
_symmetry.space_group_name_H-M   'P 1'
#
loop_
_entity.id
_entity.type
_entity.pdbx_description
1 polymer ?
#
loop_
_entity_poly.entity_id
_entity_poly.type
_entity_poly.pdbx_seq_one_letter_code
_entity_poly.pdbx_strand_id
1 'polypeptide(L)'
;FTQYIESGSADYIQADLGRVGGITGYLDIAAVARAHNLPMTPHFVMELSASLLATVPNISYAEMTDGGRWKDLRIIAEAGEEVDGYYVPSERPGHGIILDRDYLATHKI
;
A
#
# COMPACT_ATOMS: atom_id res chain seq x y z
N PHE A 1 -14.41 3.49 -7.89
CA PHE A 1 -13.38 4.41 -8.41
C PHE A 1 -13.73 4.96 -9.79
N THR A 2 -14.12 4.14 -10.78
CA THR A 2 -14.51 4.62 -12.13
C THR A 2 -15.45 5.83 -12.11
N GLN A 3 -16.55 5.76 -11.34
CA GLN A 3 -17.49 6.88 -11.22
C GLN A 3 -16.82 8.19 -10.78
N TYR A 4 -15.92 8.16 -9.79
CA TYR A 4 -15.20 9.33 -9.31
C TYR A 4 -14.19 9.88 -10.33
N ILE A 5 -13.54 8.98 -11.08
CA ILE A 5 -12.57 9.32 -12.13
C ILE A 5 -13.29 9.97 -13.31
N GLU A 6 -14.38 9.35 -13.78
CA GLU A 6 -15.17 9.85 -14.91
C GLU A 6 -15.89 11.17 -14.59
N SER A 7 -16.28 11.37 -13.33
CA SER A 7 -16.87 12.65 -12.88
C SER A 7 -15.83 13.73 -12.58
N GLY A 8 -14.53 13.45 -12.73
CA GLY A 8 -13.45 14.40 -12.42
C GLY A 8 -13.43 14.82 -10.95
N SER A 9 -13.87 13.94 -10.04
CA SER A 9 -14.03 14.27 -8.61
C SER A 9 -12.76 14.03 -7.78
N ALA A 10 -11.69 13.51 -8.39
CA ALA A 10 -10.41 13.29 -7.73
C ALA A 10 -9.25 13.48 -8.71
N ASP A 11 -8.27 14.28 -8.31
CA ASP A 11 -7.00 14.47 -9.05
C ASP A 11 -5.94 13.44 -8.63
N TYR A 12 -6.08 12.84 -7.45
CA TYR A 12 -5.15 11.85 -6.89
C TYR A 12 -5.93 10.64 -6.38
N ILE A 13 -5.59 9.45 -6.87
CA ILE A 13 -6.36 8.25 -6.59
C ILE A 13 -5.77 7.49 -5.41
N GLN A 14 -6.50 7.52 -4.29
CA GLN A 14 -6.09 6.95 -3.00
C GLN A 14 -6.76 5.60 -2.72
N ALA A 15 -6.59 4.63 -3.61
CA ALA A 15 -7.08 3.28 -3.35
C ALA A 15 -6.28 2.62 -2.20
N ASP A 16 -6.98 1.95 -1.29
CA ASP A 16 -6.39 1.15 -0.20
C ASP A 16 -6.47 -0.33 -0.58
N LEU A 17 -5.31 -0.98 -0.68
CA LEU A 17 -5.18 -2.39 -1.08
C LEU A 17 -6.06 -3.32 -0.24
N GLY A 18 -6.16 -3.07 1.07
CA GLY A 18 -6.97 -3.88 1.99
C GLY A 18 -8.48 -3.65 1.87
N ARG A 19 -8.92 -2.57 1.20
CA ARG A 19 -10.33 -2.18 1.10
C ARG A 19 -10.94 -2.38 -0.28
N VAL A 20 -10.12 -2.39 -1.33
CA VAL A 20 -10.61 -2.43 -2.72
C VAL A 20 -10.64 -3.83 -3.34
N GLY A 21 -10.61 -4.88 -2.51
CA GLY A 21 -10.59 -6.27 -2.99
C GLY A 21 -9.17 -6.81 -3.23
N GLY A 22 -8.17 -6.28 -2.53
CA GLY A 22 -6.79 -6.77 -2.58
C GLY A 22 -6.02 -6.30 -3.81
N ILE A 23 -4.97 -7.05 -4.16
CA ILE A 23 -4.05 -6.77 -5.26
C ILE A 23 -4.81 -6.62 -6.59
N THR A 24 -5.73 -7.55 -6.90
CA THR A 24 -6.47 -7.55 -8.17
C THR A 24 -7.30 -6.28 -8.33
N GLY A 25 -8.14 -5.95 -7.33
CA GLY A 25 -8.97 -4.75 -7.40
C GLY A 25 -8.14 -3.46 -7.42
N TYR A 26 -7.00 -3.42 -6.72
CA TYR A 26 -6.08 -2.30 -6.78
C TYR A 26 -5.52 -2.10 -8.20
N LEU A 27 -5.08 -3.18 -8.86
CA LEU A 27 -4.55 -3.13 -10.23
C LEU A 27 -5.61 -2.69 -11.26
N ASP A 28 -6.86 -3.15 -11.11
CA ASP A 28 -7.97 -2.69 -11.95
C ASP A 28 -8.19 -1.18 -11.82
N ILE A 29 -8.18 -0.67 -10.58
CA ILE A 29 -8.31 0.77 -10.31
C ILE A 29 -7.12 1.55 -10.88
N ALA A 30 -5.90 1.06 -10.68
CA ALA A 30 -4.69 1.70 -11.19
C ALA A 30 -4.68 1.78 -12.72
N ALA A 31 -5.16 0.73 -13.40
CA ALA A 31 -5.28 0.72 -14.86
C ALA A 31 -6.26 1.78 -15.36
N VAL A 32 -7.43 1.91 -14.71
CA VAL A 32 -8.42 2.96 -15.04
C VAL A 32 -7.86 4.35 -14.77
N ALA A 33 -7.24 4.57 -13.59
CA ALA A 33 -6.61 5.85 -13.27
C ALA A 33 -5.55 6.24 -14.30
N ARG A 34 -4.70 5.28 -14.71
CA ARG A 34 -3.67 5.49 -15.74
C ARG A 34 -4.28 5.89 -17.08
N ALA A 35 -5.39 5.26 -17.48
CA ALA A 35 -6.07 5.60 -18.73
C ALA A 35 -6.59 7.05 -18.74
N HIS A 36 -6.86 7.62 -17.57
CA HIS A 36 -7.27 9.02 -17.37
C HIS A 36 -6.11 9.96 -17.03
N ASN A 37 -4.85 9.51 -17.12
CA ASN A 37 -3.65 10.25 -16.73
C ASN A 37 -3.65 10.70 -15.26
N LEU A 38 -4.35 9.97 -14.38
CA LEU A 38 -4.40 10.28 -12.96
C LEU A 38 -3.32 9.51 -12.19
N PRO A 39 -2.61 10.16 -11.26
CA PRO A 39 -1.65 9.52 -10.39
C PRO A 39 -2.33 8.65 -9.32
N MET A 40 -1.66 7.55 -8.97
CA MET A 40 -1.98 6.73 -7.80
C MET A 40 -1.20 7.24 -6.58
N THR A 41 -1.92 7.46 -5.48
CA THR A 41 -1.37 7.84 -4.17
C THR A 41 -1.99 6.95 -3.07
N PRO A 42 -1.61 5.66 -3.02
CA PRO A 42 -2.26 4.66 -2.18
C PRO A 42 -2.42 5.10 -0.73
N HIS A 43 -3.58 4.75 -0.18
CA HIS A 43 -3.84 4.89 1.25
C HIS A 43 -3.36 3.64 1.99
N PHE A 44 -2.60 3.89 3.05
CA PHE A 44 -2.27 2.98 4.14
C PHE A 44 -1.35 1.78 3.80
N VAL A 45 -0.66 1.29 4.85
CA VAL A 45 0.20 0.08 4.90
C VAL A 45 1.22 -0.07 3.77
N MET A 46 2.29 0.72 3.82
CA MET A 46 3.40 0.57 2.89
C MET A 46 4.15 -0.76 3.06
N GLU A 47 4.16 -1.32 4.26
CA GLU A 47 4.83 -2.59 4.53
C GLU A 47 4.24 -3.76 3.76
N LEU A 48 2.95 -3.68 3.39
CA LEU A 48 2.27 -4.67 2.57
C LEU A 48 2.26 -4.28 1.09
N SER A 49 2.03 -3.01 0.79
CA SER A 49 1.72 -2.57 -0.56
C SER A 49 2.96 -2.24 -1.39
N ALA A 50 4.09 -1.87 -0.78
CA ALA A 50 5.24 -1.32 -1.50
C ALA A 50 5.74 -2.15 -2.70
N SER A 51 5.79 -3.48 -2.57
CA SER A 51 6.24 -4.35 -3.67
C SER A 51 5.29 -4.32 -4.86
N LEU A 52 3.97 -4.23 -4.62
CA LEU A 52 2.97 -4.03 -5.67
C LEU A 52 3.11 -2.64 -6.30
N LEU A 53 3.21 -1.61 -5.47
CA LEU A 53 3.25 -0.22 -5.92
C LEU A 53 4.46 0.06 -6.81
N ALA A 54 5.60 -0.58 -6.54
CA ALA A 54 6.79 -0.52 -7.38
C ALA A 54 6.54 -1.02 -8.83
N THR A 55 5.47 -1.78 -9.08
CA THR A 55 5.08 -2.26 -10.41
C THR A 55 4.06 -1.36 -11.12
N VAL A 56 3.50 -0.35 -10.43
CA VAL A 56 2.42 0.50 -10.93
C VAL A 56 3.00 1.76 -11.60
N PRO A 57 2.89 1.93 -12.94
CA PRO A 57 3.64 2.97 -13.64
C PRO A 57 3.24 4.42 -13.32
N ASN A 58 2.02 4.64 -12.82
CA ASN A 58 1.49 5.95 -12.45
C ASN A 58 1.46 6.18 -10.94
N ILE A 59 2.27 5.46 -10.17
CA ILE A 59 2.47 5.75 -8.75
C ILE A 59 3.19 7.10 -8.59
N SER A 60 2.76 7.93 -7.65
CA SER A 60 3.41 9.24 -7.38
C SER A 60 3.91 9.38 -5.94
N TYR A 61 3.04 9.16 -4.96
CA TYR A 61 3.36 9.30 -3.55
C TYR A 61 2.79 8.14 -2.74
N ALA A 62 3.41 7.87 -1.61
CA ALA A 62 2.97 6.88 -0.64
C ALA A 62 2.59 7.58 0.68
N GLU A 63 1.57 7.07 1.36
CA GLU A 63 1.25 7.51 2.71
C GLU A 63 2.19 6.82 3.72
N MET A 64 2.78 7.61 4.62
CA MET A 64 3.50 7.12 5.79
C MET A 64 2.93 7.74 7.05
N THR A 65 2.55 6.91 8.02
CA THR A 65 1.88 7.35 9.25
C THR A 65 2.80 7.17 10.45
N ASP A 66 3.08 8.24 11.19
CA ASP A 66 3.82 8.13 12.44
C ASP A 66 2.94 7.51 13.55
N GLY A 67 3.45 6.47 14.23
CA GLY A 67 2.72 5.72 15.27
C GLY A 67 1.63 4.77 14.76
N GLY A 68 1.31 4.80 13.46
CA GLY A 68 0.31 3.94 12.82
C GLY A 68 0.89 2.82 11.95
N ARG A 69 2.22 2.77 11.77
CA ARG A 69 2.90 1.71 11.03
C ARG A 69 2.66 0.36 11.69
N TRP A 70 2.58 -0.70 10.89
CA TRP A 70 2.44 -2.05 11.43
C TRP A 70 3.66 -2.45 12.27
N LYS A 71 4.83 -1.90 11.95
CA LYS A 71 6.05 -2.07 12.75
C LYS A 71 5.92 -1.38 14.12
N ASP A 72 5.42 -0.15 14.14
CA ASP A 72 5.20 0.62 15.39
C ASP A 72 4.18 -0.07 16.30
N LEU A 73 3.16 -0.69 15.69
CA LEU A 73 2.11 -1.45 16.39
C LEU A 73 2.53 -2.89 16.76
N ARG A 74 3.77 -3.29 16.47
CA ARG A 74 4.30 -4.65 16.68
C ARG A 74 3.48 -5.76 16.02
N ILE A 75 2.77 -5.45 14.94
CA ILE A 75 2.09 -6.47 14.13
C ILE A 75 3.14 -7.27 13.32
N ILE A 76 4.20 -6.59 12.88
CA ILE A 76 5.26 -7.15 12.05
C ILE A 76 6.62 -7.01 12.74
N ALA A 77 7.46 -8.04 12.58
CA ALA A 77 8.85 -8.04 13.00
C ALA A 77 9.75 -7.48 11.89
N GLU A 78 9.49 -7.83 10.64
CA GLU A 78 10.30 -7.39 9.49
C GLU A 78 9.43 -7.10 8.26
N ALA A 79 9.83 -6.12 7.46
CA ALA A 79 9.26 -5.80 6.15
C ALA A 79 10.31 -5.03 5.33
N GLY A 80 9.87 -4.17 4.40
CA GLY A 80 10.74 -3.19 3.77
C GLY A 80 11.18 -2.07 4.73
N GLU A 81 11.96 -1.13 4.22
CA GLU A 81 12.61 -0.09 5.01
C GLU A 81 12.42 1.29 4.39
N GLU A 82 12.38 2.32 5.25
CA GLU A 82 12.40 3.71 4.83
C GLU A 82 13.85 4.16 4.62
N VAL A 83 14.19 4.62 3.41
CA VAL A 83 15.53 5.09 3.02
C VAL A 83 15.39 6.40 2.27
N ASP A 84 15.98 7.47 2.80
CA ASP A 84 16.05 8.80 2.18
C ASP A 84 14.70 9.34 1.66
N GLY A 85 13.62 9.11 2.43
CA GLY A 85 12.26 9.56 2.08
C GLY A 85 11.50 8.63 1.13
N TYR A 86 12.07 7.48 0.78
CA TYR A 86 11.42 6.41 0.02
C TYR A 86 11.15 5.21 0.90
N TYR A 87 10.15 4.40 0.54
CA TYR A 87 9.96 3.07 1.11
C TYR A 87 10.48 2.02 0.13
N VAL A 88 11.50 1.27 0.53
CA VAL A 88 12.13 0.21 -0.26
C VAL A 88 11.54 -1.14 0.16
N PRO A 89 10.84 -1.86 -0.73
CA PRO A 89 10.25 -3.16 -0.39
C PRO A 89 11.33 -4.22 -0.13
N SER A 90 10.99 -5.25 0.64
CA SER A 90 11.86 -6.42 0.85
C SER A 90 12.05 -7.21 -0.45
N GLU A 91 13.26 -7.76 -0.66
CA GLU A 91 13.57 -8.67 -1.77
C GLU A 91 13.07 -10.12 -1.54
N ARG A 92 12.52 -10.42 -0.36
CA ARG A 92 11.96 -11.75 -0.08
C ARG A 92 10.76 -12.05 -1.00
N PRO A 93 10.58 -13.31 -1.44
CA PRO A 93 9.41 -13.69 -2.23
C PRO A 93 8.08 -13.31 -1.56
N GLY A 94 7.10 -12.91 -2.38
CA GLY A 94 5.78 -12.49 -1.92
C GLY A 94 5.78 -11.03 -1.44
N HIS A 95 5.03 -10.74 -0.37
CA HIS A 95 4.96 -9.40 0.21
C HIS A 95 6.10 -9.09 1.19
N GLY A 96 6.95 -10.07 1.52
CA GLY A 96 8.17 -9.86 2.31
C GLY A 96 7.98 -9.51 3.80
N ILE A 97 6.74 -9.53 4.31
CA ILE A 97 6.43 -9.29 5.73
C ILE A 97 6.68 -10.55 6.56
N ILE A 98 7.31 -10.36 7.71
CA ILE A 98 7.41 -11.33 8.80
C ILE A 98 6.59 -10.80 9.97
N LEU A 99 5.61 -11.58 10.44
CA LEU A 99 4.75 -11.23 11.58
C LEU A 99 5.50 -11.38 12.90
N ASP A 100 5.25 -10.48 13.87
CA ASP A 100 5.70 -10.66 15.27
C ASP A 100 4.77 -11.66 15.96
N ARG A 101 5.04 -12.96 15.74
CA ARG A 101 4.17 -14.05 16.21
C ARG A 101 4.04 -14.09 17.73
N ASP A 102 5.10 -13.72 18.45
CA ASP A 102 5.09 -13.72 19.91
C ASP A 102 4.18 -12.61 20.45
N TYR A 103 4.24 -11.40 19.89
CA TYR A 103 3.33 -10.33 20.26
C TYR A 103 1.88 -10.66 19.90
N LEU A 104 1.63 -11.13 18.68
CA LEU A 104 0.29 -11.49 18.22
C LEU A 104 -0.33 -12.60 19.09
N ALA A 105 0.46 -13.57 19.57
CA ALA A 105 -0.03 -14.63 20.45
C ALA A 105 -0.61 -14.08 21.78
N THR A 106 -0.11 -12.94 22.27
CA THR A 106 -0.63 -12.28 23.49
C THR A 106 -1.95 -11.54 23.30
N HIS A 107 -2.39 -11.35 22.05
CA HIS A 107 -3.61 -10.62 21.66
C HIS A 107 -4.60 -11.52 20.89
N LYS A 108 -4.44 -12.84 20.98
CA LYS A 108 -5.34 -13.79 20.32
C LYS A 108 -6.73 -13.71 20.94
N ILE A 109 -7.75 -13.54 20.10
CA ILE A 109 -9.17 -13.58 20.45
C ILE A 109 -9.71 -15.00 20.30
#